data_AF-A0A452ZKQ1-F1
#
_entry.id   AF-A0A452ZKQ1-F1
#
_cell.length_a   1.000
_cell.length_b   1.000
_cell.length_c   1.000
_cell.angle_alpha   90.00
_cell.angle_beta   90.00
_cell.angle_gamma   90.00
#
_symmetry.space_group_name_H-M   'P 1'
#
loop_
_entity.id
_entity.type
_entity.pdbx_description
1 polymer ?
#
loop_
_entity_poly.entity_id
_entity_poly.type
_entity_poly.pdbx_seq_one_letter_code
_entity_poly.pdbx_strand_id
1 'polypeptide(L)' 'DLKMGAGKIASQCAHAATGLYADLLASNRVLLRQWEQFGQAKIVLTCKNQQEMNRIKETAEHRGIPTFIVADAGRTQV' A
#
# COMPACT_ATOMS: atom_id res chain seq x y z
N ASP A 1 -2.39 9.70 12.82
CA ASP A 1 -1.75 11.03 13.01
C ASP A 1 -2.18 12.09 11.97
N LEU A 2 -2.30 11.75 10.68
CA LEU A 2 -2.56 12.72 9.60
C LEU A 2 -4.02 13.25 9.43
N LYS A 3 -4.95 12.90 10.33
CA LYS A 3 -6.38 13.33 10.33
C LYS A 3 -7.08 13.35 8.95
N MET A 4 -6.77 12.39 8.09
CA MET A 4 -7.32 12.33 6.73
C MET A 4 -8.83 12.08 6.72
N GLY A 5 -9.56 12.78 5.84
CA GLY A 5 -10.96 12.48 5.55
C GLY A 5 -11.13 11.19 4.74
N ALA A 6 -12.34 10.60 4.75
CA ALA A 6 -12.63 9.31 4.12
C ALA A 6 -12.24 9.24 2.63
N GLY A 7 -12.49 10.30 1.86
CA GLY A 7 -12.12 10.36 0.45
C GLY A 7 -10.59 10.34 0.23
N LYS A 8 -9.83 11.05 1.07
CA LYS A 8 -8.37 11.06 1.02
C LYS A 8 -7.82 9.68 1.40
N ILE A 9 -8.36 9.05 2.45
CA ILE A 9 -8.00 7.67 2.83
C ILE A 9 -8.23 6.70 1.66
N ALA A 10 -9.41 6.74 1.04
CA ALA A 10 -9.73 5.87 -0.09
C ALA A 10 -8.77 6.08 -1.27
N SER A 11 -8.46 7.32 -1.62
CA SER A 11 -7.50 7.64 -2.67
C SER A 11 -6.09 7.13 -2.35
N GLN A 12 -5.61 7.28 -1.12
CA GLN A 12 -4.28 6.79 -0.72
C GLN A 12 -4.21 5.26 -0.72
N CYS A 13 -5.26 4.57 -0.26
CA CYS A 13 -5.35 3.12 -0.37
C CYS A 13 -5.35 2.65 -1.84
N ALA A 14 -6.07 3.37 -2.72
CA ALA A 14 -6.09 3.08 -4.15
C ALA A 14 -4.70 3.26 -4.77
N HIS A 15 -4.00 4.37 -4.49
CA HIS A 15 -2.63 4.60 -4.94
C HIS A 15 -1.67 3.51 -4.50
N ALA A 16 -1.77 3.06 -3.24
CA ALA A 16 -0.92 2.00 -2.72
C ALA A 16 -1.15 0.67 -3.47
N ALA A 17 -2.42 0.32 -3.69
CA ALA A 17 -2.77 -0.90 -4.42
C ALA A 17 -2.32 -0.85 -5.89
N THR A 18 -2.52 0.27 -6.59
CA THR A 18 -2.10 0.42 -7.99
C THR A 18 -0.59 0.48 -8.14
N GLY A 19 0.12 1.11 -7.20
CA GLY A 19 1.58 1.14 -7.18
C GLY A 19 2.17 -0.26 -7.04
N LEU A 20 1.71 -1.01 -6.04
CA LEU A 20 2.15 -2.39 -5.84
C LEU A 20 1.79 -3.30 -7.02
N TYR A 21 0.61 -3.08 -7.63
CA TYR A 21 0.22 -3.78 -8.86
C TYR A 21 1.24 -3.56 -9.97
N ALA A 22 1.59 -2.29 -10.26
CA ALA A 22 2.54 -1.95 -11.32
C ALA A 22 3.93 -2.52 -11.06
N ASP A 23 4.40 -2.49 -9.81
CA ASP A 23 5.69 -3.06 -9.42
C ASP A 23 5.71 -4.58 -9.61
N LEU A 24 4.65 -5.29 -9.17
CA LEU A 24 4.53 -6.74 -9.36
C LEU A 24 4.32 -7.12 -10.83
N LEU A 25 3.64 -6.28 -11.59
CA LEU A 25 3.49 -6.45 -13.03
C LEU A 25 4.88 -6.45 -13.69
N ALA A 26 5.79 -5.57 -13.27
CA ALA A 26 7.15 -5.54 -13.81
C ALA A 26 8.07 -6.64 -13.25
N SER A 27 7.93 -6.99 -11.97
CA SER A 27 8.91 -7.82 -11.24
C SER A 27 8.49 -9.26 -10.97
N ASN A 28 7.20 -9.54 -10.78
CA ASN A 28 6.71 -10.85 -10.36
C ASN A 28 5.26 -11.12 -10.83
N ARG A 29 5.10 -11.36 -12.14
CA ARG A 29 3.79 -11.61 -12.76
C ARG A 29 3.09 -12.88 -12.28
N VAL A 30 3.84 -13.86 -11.78
CA VAL A 30 3.27 -15.12 -11.28
C VAL A 30 2.50 -14.86 -9.98
N LEU A 31 3.14 -14.18 -9.01
CA LEU A 31 2.48 -13.80 -7.76
C LEU A 31 1.26 -12.90 -8.01
N LEU A 32 1.40 -11.94 -8.94
CA LEU A 32 0.30 -11.04 -9.29
C LEU A 32 -0.91 -11.83 -9.79
N ARG A 33 -0.72 -12.73 -10.76
CA ARG A 33 -1.81 -13.55 -11.32
C ARG A 33 -2.49 -14.44 -10.28
N GLN A 34 -1.74 -15.00 -9.33
CA GLN A 34 -2.34 -15.76 -8.23
C GLN A 34 -3.28 -14.88 -7.42
N TRP A 35 -2.84 -13.69 -7.00
CA TRP A 35 -3.70 -12.75 -6.28
C TRP A 35 -4.93 -12.32 -7.09
N GLU A 36 -4.79 -12.13 -8.41
CA GLU A 36 -5.91 -11.85 -9.32
C GLU A 36 -6.94 -12.99 -9.35
N GLN A 37 -6.49 -14.24 -9.40
CA GLN A 37 -7.36 -15.43 -9.37
C GLN A 37 -8.11 -15.57 -8.04
N PHE A 38 -7.56 -15.05 -6.94
CA PHE A 38 -8.23 -14.98 -5.64
C PHE A 38 -9.08 -13.70 -5.46
N GLY A 39 -9.48 -13.04 -6.56
CA GLY A 39 -10.39 -11.91 -6.54
C GLY A 39 -9.76 -10.59 -6.08
N GLN A 40 -8.42 -10.49 -6.10
CA GLN A 40 -7.68 -9.28 -5.76
C GLN A 40 -8.04 -8.71 -4.37
N ALA A 41 -8.18 -9.59 -3.38
CA ALA A 41 -8.60 -9.23 -2.03
C ALA A 41 -7.70 -8.14 -1.41
N LYS A 42 -8.32 -7.17 -0.71
CA LYS A 42 -7.66 -6.05 -0.04
C LYS A 42 -8.21 -5.92 1.37
N ILE A 43 -7.31 -5.80 2.34
CA ILE A 43 -7.66 -5.52 3.74
C ILE A 43 -7.05 -4.17 4.09
N VAL A 44 -7.90 -3.22 4.50
CA VAL A 44 -7.46 -1.87 4.86
C VAL A 44 -7.39 -1.76 6.38
N LEU A 45 -6.21 -1.41 6.88
CA LEU A 45 -5.93 -1.22 8.30
C LEU A 45 -5.34 0.16 8.55
N THR A 46 -5.35 0.59 9.80
CA THR A 46 -4.75 1.85 10.25
C THR A 46 -3.48 1.59 11.06
N CYS A 47 -2.46 2.42 10.86
CA CYS A 47 -1.34 2.55 11.79
C CYS A 47 -1.47 3.88 12.57
N LYS A 48 -0.83 3.94 13.74
CA LYS A 48 -0.87 5.09 14.64
C LYS A 48 -0.07 6.27 14.09
N ASN A 49 1.08 5.98 13.49
CA ASN A 49 2.03 6.96 13.00
C ASN A 49 2.99 6.40 11.94
N GLN A 50 3.77 7.29 11.33
CA GLN A 50 4.82 6.96 10.35
C GLN A 50 5.83 5.92 10.84
N GLN A 51 6.23 5.96 12.12
CA GLN A 51 7.21 5.03 12.67
C GLN A 51 6.68 3.58 12.68
N GLU A 52 5.41 3.39 13.02
CA GLU A 52 4.75 2.09 12.95
C GLU A 52 4.65 1.60 11.49
N MET A 53 4.29 2.48 10.55
CA MET A 53 4.26 2.12 9.12
C MET A 53 5.64 1.65 8.62
N ASN A 54 6.71 2.35 8.99
CA ASN A 54 8.08 1.97 8.61
C ASN A 54 8.46 0.59 9.17
N ARG A 55 8.14 0.30 10.44
CA ARG A 55 8.40 -1.01 11.04
C ARG A 55 7.64 -2.15 10.33
N ILE A 56 6.39 -1.89 9.95
CA ILE A 56 5.59 -2.87 9.18
C ILE A 56 6.25 -3.14 7.83
N LYS A 57 6.68 -2.09 7.11
CA LYS A 57 7.40 -2.20 5.84
C LYS A 57 8.68 -3.03 6.00
N GLU A 58 9.55 -2.67 6.94
CA GLU A 58 10.82 -3.35 7.19
C GLU A 58 10.60 -4.85 7.49
N THR A 59 9.58 -5.16 8.31
CA THR A 59 9.22 -6.54 8.64
C THR A 59 8.74 -7.31 7.41
N ALA A 60 7.92 -6.69 6.56
CA ALA A 60 7.44 -7.28 5.32
C ALA A 60 8.59 -7.55 4.33
N GLU A 61 9.47 -6.57 4.14
CA GLU A 61 10.65 -6.69 3.27
C GLU A 61 11.60 -7.79 3.73
N HIS A 62 11.87 -7.90 5.03
CA HIS A 62 12.68 -8.99 5.59
C HIS A 62 12.05 -10.38 5.36
N ARG A 63 10.73 -10.45 5.17
CA ARG A 63 10.00 -11.68 4.85
C ARG A 63 9.81 -11.90 3.34
N GLY A 64 10.36 -11.04 2.50
CA GLY A 64 10.17 -11.10 1.05
C GLY A 64 8.75 -10.77 0.60
N ILE A 65 7.97 -10.07 1.43
CA ILE A 65 6.62 -9.63 1.10
C ILE A 65 6.71 -8.30 0.34
N PRO A 66 6.16 -8.22 -0.89
CA PRO A 66 6.15 -6.98 -1.67
C PRO A 66 5.45 -5.83 -0.92
N THR A 67 6.04 -4.64 -0.95
CA THR A 67 5.46 -3.44 -0.32
C THR A 67 5.50 -2.24 -1.26
N PHE A 68 4.58 -1.30 -1.06
CA PHE A 68 4.57 -0.02 -1.75
C PHE A 68 4.18 1.08 -0.76
N ILE A 69 4.98 2.14 -0.66
CA ILE A 69 4.68 3.29 0.21
C ILE A 69 4.20 4.45 -0.66
N VAL A 70 3.03 4.99 -0.30
CA VAL A 70 2.54 6.22 -0.91
C VAL A 70 3.02 7.41 -0.10
N ALA A 71 3.67 8.35 -0.77
CA ALA A 71 3.98 9.66 -0.23
C ALA A 71 3.07 10.70 -0.89
N ASP A 72 2.22 11.35 -0.11
CA ASP A 72 1.45 12.50 -0.58
C ASP A 72 2.36 13.74 -0.59
N ALA A 73 2.54 14.36 -1.75
CA ALA A 73 3.36 15.56 -1.91
C ALA A 73 2.74 16.83 -1.26
N GLY A 74 1.59 16.69 -0.58
CA GLY A 74 0.99 17.78 0.19
C GLY A 74 0.41 18.91 -0.66
N ARG A 75 0.05 18.65 -1.93
CA ARG A 75 -0.54 19.68 -2.82
C ARG A 75 -2.02 19.96 -2.57
N THR A 76 -2.64 19.25 -1.64
CA THR A 76 -4.00 19.53 -1.14
C THR A 76 -4.05 19.27 0.36
N GLN A 77 -4.74 20.17 1.07
CA GLN A 77 -4.77 20.31 2.54
C GLN A 77 -4.60 19.01 3.34
N VAL A 78 -3.78 19.10 4.40
CA VAL A 78 -3.71 18.12 5.49
C VAL A 78 -4.97 18.22 6.32
#